data_AF-A0A392QWB6-F1
#
_entry.id   AF-A0A392QWB6-F1
#
_cell.length_a   1.000
_cell.length_b   1.000
_cell.length_c   1.000
_cell.angle_alpha   90.00
_cell.angle_beta   90.00
_cell.angle_gamma   90.00
#
_symmetry.space_group_name_H-M   'P 1'
#
loop_
_entity.id
_entity.type
_entity.pdbx_description
1 polymer ?
#
loop_
_entity_poly.entity_id
_entity_poly.type
_entity_poly.pdbx_seq_one_letter_code
_entity_poly.pdbx_strand_id
1 'polypeptide(L)'
;MSSKKEEKAQVAADRIKAAALTAAKGLSRAQAERAATAAARNVNAYGQKEEGPSRWQEKREAKRQMYLMSTEKAVRLGERKDVKPTMSTIGGNAQCQKCFQSGHWTYECKNERVYISRPSRTQQLKNPKLRPDVSVGYDLDD
;
A
#
# COMPACT_ATOMS: atom_id res chain seq x y z
N MET A 1 41.52 -5.47 -4.80
CA MET A 1 41.60 -5.38 -3.32
C MET A 1 40.22 -5.40 -2.64
N SER A 2 39.13 -4.91 -3.27
CA SER A 2 37.77 -4.92 -2.68
C SER A 2 37.19 -6.34 -2.51
N SER A 3 37.32 -7.19 -3.53
CA SER A 3 36.69 -8.51 -3.56
C SER A 3 37.15 -9.46 -2.44
N LYS A 4 38.44 -9.44 -2.07
CA LYS A 4 38.98 -10.28 -0.99
C LYS A 4 38.52 -9.85 0.40
N LYS A 5 38.15 -8.57 0.57
CA LYS A 5 37.59 -8.04 1.83
C LYS A 5 36.10 -8.37 1.93
N GLU A 6 35.37 -8.28 0.82
CA GLU A 6 33.96 -8.68 0.70
C GLU A 6 33.78 -10.18 0.93
N GLU A 7 34.66 -11.02 0.36
CA GLU A 7 34.64 -12.48 0.56
C GLU A 7 34.86 -12.85 2.04
N LYS A 8 35.78 -12.18 2.74
CA LYS A 8 35.99 -12.38 4.18
C LYS A 8 34.79 -11.95 5.02
N ALA A 9 34.11 -10.87 4.63
CA ALA A 9 32.87 -10.44 5.27
C ALA A 9 31.72 -11.43 5.05
N GLN A 10 31.61 -12.03 3.85
CA GLN A 10 30.64 -13.08 3.56
C GLN A 10 30.91 -14.33 4.40
N VAL A 11 32.17 -14.78 4.49
CA VAL A 11 32.57 -15.90 5.35
C VAL A 11 32.29 -15.64 6.83
N ALA A 12 32.53 -14.41 7.32
CA ALA A 12 32.20 -14.01 8.68
C ALA A 12 30.68 -14.01 8.92
N ALA A 13 29.90 -13.46 7.97
CA ALA A 13 28.44 -13.47 8.03
C ALA A 13 27.88 -14.90 8.03
N ASP A 14 28.43 -15.82 7.23
CA ASP A 14 27.96 -17.21 7.16
C ASP A 14 28.28 -18.00 8.43
N ARG A 15 29.43 -17.73 9.08
CA ARG A 15 29.74 -18.27 10.42
C ARG A 15 28.74 -17.79 11.47
N ILE A 16 28.34 -16.52 11.43
CA ILE A 16 27.34 -15.96 12.35
C ILE A 16 25.94 -16.53 12.06
N LYS A 17 25.55 -16.71 10.80
CA LYS A 17 24.30 -17.39 10.43
C LYS A 17 24.27 -18.82 10.98
N ALA A 18 25.35 -19.58 10.79
CA ALA A 18 25.44 -20.94 11.29
C ALA A 18 25.35 -20.99 12.82
N ALA A 19 26.06 -20.11 13.53
CA ALA A 19 25.98 -20.00 14.99
C ALA A 19 24.56 -19.64 15.47
N ALA A 20 23.89 -18.68 14.81
CA ALA A 20 22.53 -18.29 15.15
C ALA A 20 21.51 -19.42 14.89
N LEU A 21 21.67 -20.20 13.83
CA LEU A 21 20.86 -21.39 13.56
C LEU A 21 21.07 -22.48 14.61
N THR A 22 22.30 -22.66 15.08
CA THR A 22 22.59 -23.62 16.17
C THR A 22 22.04 -23.16 17.52
N ALA A 23 22.06 -21.85 17.80
CA ALA A 23 21.52 -21.28 19.03
C ALA A 23 19.98 -21.27 19.04
N ALA A 24 19.33 -21.16 17.88
CA ALA A 24 17.88 -21.16 17.73
C ALA A 24 17.25 -22.57 17.69
N LYS A 25 17.96 -23.60 18.16
CA LYS A 25 17.50 -24.99 18.15
C LYS A 25 16.28 -25.16 19.05
N GLY A 26 15.09 -25.25 18.44
CA GLY A 26 13.79 -25.28 19.13
C GLY A 26 12.79 -24.23 18.64
N LEU A 27 13.23 -23.22 17.89
CA LEU A 27 12.34 -22.31 17.16
C LEU A 27 11.86 -22.95 15.85
N SER A 28 10.72 -22.48 15.33
CA SER A 28 10.28 -22.91 13.99
C SER A 28 11.34 -22.55 12.96
N ARG A 29 11.47 -23.38 11.91
CA ARG A 29 12.45 -23.17 10.83
C ARG A 29 12.42 -21.75 10.27
N ALA A 30 11.22 -21.21 10.03
CA ALA A 30 11.05 -19.84 9.54
C ALA A 30 11.45 -18.76 10.56
N GLN A 31 11.33 -19.02 11.87
CA GLN A 31 11.81 -18.11 12.91
C GLN A 31 13.33 -18.19 13.07
N ALA A 32 13.91 -19.38 13.03
CA ALA A 32 15.35 -19.61 13.08
C ALA A 32 16.06 -18.97 11.87
N GLU A 33 15.53 -19.14 10.66
CA GLU A 33 16.05 -18.51 9.44
C GLU A 33 15.95 -16.97 9.49
N ARG A 34 14.84 -16.41 10.00
CA ARG A 34 14.70 -14.96 10.21
C ARG A 34 15.65 -14.41 11.29
N ALA A 35 15.86 -15.14 12.38
CA ALA A 35 16.80 -14.76 13.42
C ALA A 35 18.26 -14.81 12.93
N ALA A 36 18.61 -15.86 12.18
CA ALA A 36 19.95 -16.02 11.60
C ALA A 36 20.27 -14.97 10.52
N THR A 37 19.30 -14.66 9.65
CA THR A 37 19.45 -13.58 8.67
C THR A 37 19.55 -12.21 9.33
N ALA A 38 18.82 -11.97 10.43
CA ALA A 38 18.94 -10.73 11.20
C ALA A 38 20.28 -10.62 11.97
N ALA A 39 20.81 -11.73 12.50
CA ALA A 39 22.09 -11.77 13.21
C ALA A 39 23.28 -11.47 12.28
N ALA A 40 23.20 -11.91 11.02
CA ALA A 40 24.26 -11.73 10.03
C ALA A 40 24.11 -10.45 9.17
N ARG A 41 23.12 -9.60 9.47
CA ARG A 41 23.00 -8.28 8.82
C ARG A 41 24.06 -7.33 9.33
N ASN A 42 24.67 -6.60 8.40
CA ASN A 42 25.62 -5.52 8.67
C ASN A 42 26.85 -5.95 9.46
N VAL A 43 27.45 -7.07 9.06
CA VAL A 43 28.66 -7.62 9.67
C VAL A 43 29.86 -7.31 8.78
N ASN A 44 30.94 -6.81 9.36
CA ASN A 44 32.19 -6.58 8.63
C ASN A 44 33.04 -7.85 8.50
N ALA A 45 34.21 -7.73 7.85
CA ALA A 45 35.15 -8.83 7.62
C ALA A 45 35.68 -9.51 8.90
N TYR A 46 35.55 -8.85 10.05
CA TYR A 46 36.00 -9.35 11.35
C TYR A 46 34.85 -9.88 12.21
N GLY A 47 33.61 -9.89 11.71
CA GLY A 47 32.46 -10.36 12.48
C GLY A 47 31.82 -9.28 13.37
N GLN A 48 32.27 -8.03 13.30
CA GLN A 48 31.71 -6.93 14.09
C GLN A 48 30.52 -6.31 13.37
N LYS A 49 29.47 -6.00 14.13
CA LYS A 49 28.27 -5.35 13.62
C LYS A 49 28.56 -3.87 13.38
N GLU A 50 28.47 -3.43 12.13
CA GLU A 50 28.58 -2.03 11.77
C GLU A 50 27.18 -1.40 11.71
N GLU A 51 27.13 -0.10 12.00
CA GLU A 51 25.91 0.66 11.79
C GLU A 51 25.70 0.78 10.28
N GLY A 52 24.76 -0.02 9.80
CA GLY A 52 24.36 0.00 8.41
C GLY A 52 23.81 1.34 7.95
N PRO A 53 23.47 1.43 6.66
CA PRO A 53 22.66 2.52 6.14
C PRO A 53 21.48 2.77 7.07
N SER A 54 21.18 4.05 7.34
CA SER A 54 20.07 4.43 8.23
C SER A 54 18.81 3.65 7.89
N ARG A 55 18.01 3.25 8.89
CA ARG A 55 16.74 2.52 8.68
C ARG A 55 15.82 3.18 7.64
N TRP A 56 15.92 4.50 7.48
CA TRP A 56 15.21 5.24 6.44
C TRP A 56 15.71 4.92 5.02
N GLN A 57 17.03 4.84 4.84
CA GLN A 57 17.66 4.47 3.57
C GLN A 57 17.34 3.01 3.22
N GLU A 58 17.44 2.09 4.19
CA GLU A 58 17.07 0.68 4.01
C GLU A 58 15.61 0.53 3.54
N LYS A 59 14.68 1.29 4.15
CA LYS A 59 13.25 1.27 3.77
C LYS A 59 13.03 1.79 2.35
N ARG A 60 13.74 2.84 1.96
CA ARG A 60 13.64 3.44 0.62
C ARG A 60 14.22 2.51 -0.45
N GLU A 61 15.33 1.84 -0.15
CA GLU A 61 15.96 0.88 -1.04
C GLU A 61 15.14 -0.41 -1.15
N ALA A 62 14.58 -0.93 -0.05
CA ALA A 62 13.67 -2.07 -0.08
C ALA A 62 12.41 -1.78 -0.91
N LYS A 63 11.84 -0.58 -0.81
CA LYS A 63 10.71 -0.14 -1.67
C LYS A 63 11.11 -0.12 -3.14
N ARG A 64 12.28 0.42 -3.47
CA ARG A 64 12.82 0.42 -4.85
C ARG A 64 13.02 -1.01 -5.37
N GLN A 65 13.63 -1.89 -4.58
CA GLN A 65 13.84 -3.29 -4.93
C GLN A 65 12.51 -4.03 -5.13
N MET A 66 11.49 -3.75 -4.31
CA MET A 66 10.16 -4.32 -4.47
C MET A 66 9.54 -3.94 -5.82
N TYR A 67 9.62 -2.66 -6.24
CA TYR A 67 9.14 -2.28 -7.57
C TYR A 67 9.99 -2.84 -8.72
N LEU A 68 11.30 -2.99 -8.51
CA LEU A 68 12.20 -3.51 -9.53
C LEU A 68 12.03 -5.03 -9.75
N MET A 69 11.71 -5.76 -8.68
CA MET A 69 11.46 -7.20 -8.70
C MET A 69 9.97 -7.55 -8.86
N SER A 70 9.08 -6.56 -8.81
CA SER A 70 7.66 -6.79 -9.10
C SER A 70 7.51 -7.06 -10.59
N THR A 71 7.25 -8.32 -10.91
CA THR A 71 6.86 -8.78 -12.25
C THR A 71 5.39 -8.46 -12.56
N GLU A 72 4.70 -7.73 -11.68
CA GLU A 72 3.35 -7.26 -11.95
C GLU A 72 3.42 -6.25 -13.10
N LYS A 73 2.68 -6.53 -14.17
CA LYS A 73 2.52 -5.59 -15.28
C LYS A 73 2.05 -4.26 -14.70
N ALA A 74 2.80 -3.19 -14.97
CA ALA A 74 2.36 -1.84 -14.63
C ALA A 74 0.89 -1.68 -15.07
N VAL A 75 0.02 -1.36 -14.11
CA VAL A 75 -1.38 -1.06 -14.40
C VAL A 75 -1.39 0.04 -15.45
N ARG A 76 -1.84 -0.28 -16.66
CA ARG A 76 -2.09 0.72 -17.70
C ARG A 76 -3.32 1.51 -17.27
N LEU A 77 -3.11 2.49 -16.39
CA LEU A 77 -4.10 3.50 -16.08
C LEU A 77 -4.52 4.15 -17.40
N GLY A 78 -5.74 3.85 -17.86
CA GLY A 78 -6.32 4.42 -19.07
C GLY A 78 -7.09 3.45 -19.97
N GLU A 79 -6.91 2.13 -19.85
CA GLU A 79 -7.66 1.18 -20.69
C GLU A 79 -8.81 0.56 -19.89
N ARG A 80 -9.92 1.29 -19.82
CA ARG A 80 -11.22 0.71 -19.43
C ARG A 80 -11.59 -0.34 -20.48
N LYS A 81 -11.30 -1.60 -20.20
CA LYS A 81 -11.97 -2.72 -20.87
C LYS A 81 -13.44 -2.65 -20.46
N ASP A 82 -14.25 -2.29 -21.45
CA ASP A 82 -15.71 -2.38 -21.47
C ASP A 82 -16.47 -1.44 -20.51
N VAL A 83 -16.73 -0.21 -20.98
CA VAL A 83 -17.94 0.53 -20.57
C VAL A 83 -18.70 0.98 -21.82
N LYS A 84 -19.71 0.17 -22.14
CA LYS A 84 -20.96 0.47 -22.86
C LYS A 84 -21.14 1.95 -23.27
N PRO A 85 -21.43 2.27 -24.54
CA PRO A 85 -21.67 3.64 -24.98
C PRO A 85 -23.06 4.09 -24.50
N THR A 86 -23.17 4.54 -23.26
CA THR A 86 -24.36 5.27 -22.80
C THR A 86 -24.07 6.75 -22.88
N MET A 87 -24.42 7.32 -24.04
CA MET A 87 -24.79 8.72 -24.27
C MET A 87 -23.89 9.78 -23.63
N SER A 88 -23.04 10.36 -24.47
CA SER A 88 -22.39 11.65 -24.28
C SER A 88 -23.42 12.73 -23.92
N THR A 89 -23.57 13.02 -22.63
CA THR A 89 -24.12 14.30 -22.17
C THR A 89 -22.93 15.22 -21.91
N ILE A 90 -22.99 16.41 -22.50
CA ILE A 90 -21.88 17.35 -22.69
C ILE A 90 -21.29 17.93 -21.39
N GLY A 91 -21.88 17.64 -20.23
CA GLY A 91 -21.24 17.84 -18.93
C GLY A 91 -20.84 16.47 -18.38
N GLY A 92 -19.55 16.27 -18.10
CA GLY A 92 -19.04 15.02 -17.51
C GLY A 92 -19.75 14.63 -16.21
N ASN A 93 -19.30 13.56 -15.56
CA ASN A 93 -19.86 13.01 -14.32
C ASN A 93 -19.94 13.99 -13.12
N ALA A 94 -19.72 15.28 -13.32
CA ALA A 94 -19.97 16.35 -12.38
C ALA A 94 -21.44 16.32 -11.90
N GLN A 95 -21.59 16.11 -10.60
CA GLN A 95 -22.85 16.27 -9.88
C GLN A 95 -22.91 17.67 -9.28
N CYS A 96 -23.95 18.42 -9.61
CA CYS A 96 -24.15 19.77 -9.11
C CYS A 96 -24.46 19.76 -7.60
N GLN A 97 -23.75 20.55 -6.79
CA GLN A 97 -23.99 20.62 -5.33
C GLN A 97 -25.22 21.46 -4.94
N LYS A 98 -25.82 22.19 -5.89
CA LYS A 98 -26.99 23.05 -5.64
C LYS A 98 -28.31 22.31 -5.86
N CYS A 99 -28.42 21.58 -6.96
CA CYS A 99 -29.63 20.83 -7.33
C CYS A 99 -29.46 19.31 -7.32
N PHE A 100 -28.25 18.79 -7.07
CA PHE A 100 -27.92 17.36 -7.02
C PHE A 100 -28.10 16.58 -8.33
N GLN A 101 -28.41 17.25 -9.44
CA GLN A 101 -28.47 16.64 -10.78
C GLN A 101 -27.07 16.52 -11.41
N SER A 102 -26.89 15.49 -12.24
CA SER A 102 -25.68 15.28 -13.05
C SER A 102 -25.73 16.08 -14.35
N GLY A 103 -24.57 16.48 -14.87
CA GLY A 103 -24.45 17.05 -16.22
C GLY A 103 -24.17 18.56 -16.27
N HIS A 104 -23.93 19.21 -15.12
CA HIS A 104 -23.45 20.59 -15.05
C HIS A 104 -22.72 20.85 -13.73
N TRP A 105 -21.87 21.86 -13.73
CA TRP A 105 -21.20 22.31 -12.51
C TRP A 105 -22.08 23.27 -11.72
N THR A 106 -21.81 23.38 -10.41
CA THR A 106 -22.58 24.26 -9.51
C THR A 106 -22.66 25.72 -9.99
N TYR A 107 -21.62 26.21 -10.68
CA TYR A 107 -21.58 27.58 -11.22
C TYR A 107 -22.48 27.80 -12.45
N GLU A 108 -22.83 26.74 -13.19
CA GLU A 108 -23.75 26.76 -14.34
C GLU A 108 -25.23 26.50 -13.93
N CYS A 109 -25.47 26.20 -12.64
CA CYS A 109 -26.76 25.72 -12.16
C CYS A 109 -27.82 26.82 -12.11
N LYS A 110 -28.74 26.79 -13.08
CA LYS A 110 -29.95 27.62 -13.13
C LYS A 110 -31.12 27.09 -12.29
N ASN A 111 -31.04 25.84 -11.84
CA ASN A 111 -32.08 25.22 -11.01
C ASN A 111 -32.13 25.84 -9.59
N GLU A 112 -33.30 25.75 -8.97
CA GLU A 112 -33.50 26.13 -7.57
C GLU A 112 -32.72 25.19 -6.62
N ARG A 113 -32.35 25.71 -5.45
CA ARG A 113 -31.65 24.91 -4.44
C ARG A 113 -32.63 23.92 -3.82
N VAL A 114 -32.40 22.63 -4.05
CA VAL A 114 -33.17 21.57 -3.41
C VAL A 114 -32.57 21.28 -2.03
N TYR A 115 -33.38 21.37 -0.98
CA TYR A 115 -32.98 20.94 0.35
C TYR A 115 -33.29 19.44 0.54
N ILE A 116 -32.24 18.63 0.66
CA ILE A 116 -32.37 17.20 0.97
C ILE A 116 -32.09 17.02 2.45
N SER A 117 -33.13 16.69 3.23
CA SER A 117 -32.96 16.41 4.66
C SER A 117 -32.26 15.07 4.86
N ARG A 118 -31.20 15.06 5.66
CA ARG A 118 -30.51 13.84 6.07
C ARG A 118 -31.12 13.38 7.39
N PRO A 119 -31.56 12.12 7.51
CA PRO A 119 -32.14 11.63 8.76
C PRO A 119 -31.10 11.69 9.88
N SER A 120 -31.51 12.19 11.05
CA SER A 120 -30.62 12.28 12.21
C SER A 120 -30.20 10.89 12.70
N ARG A 121 -29.08 10.80 13.44
CA ARG A 121 -28.63 9.51 13.99
C ARG A 121 -29.69 8.85 14.88
N THR A 122 -30.43 9.63 15.67
CA THR A 122 -31.52 9.10 16.50
C THR A 122 -32.71 8.63 15.65
N GLN A 123 -33.01 9.30 14.55
CA GLN A 123 -34.05 8.88 13.60
C GLN A 123 -33.66 7.59 12.87
N GLN A 124 -32.38 7.41 12.55
CA GLN A 124 -31.83 6.18 11.97
C GLN A 124 -31.83 5.00 12.95
N LEU A 125 -31.58 5.24 14.25
CA LEU A 125 -31.67 4.20 15.27
C LEU A 125 -33.11 3.72 15.50
N LYS A 126 -34.07 4.65 15.45
CA LYS A 126 -35.50 4.31 15.53
C LYS A 126 -35.96 3.51 14.31
N ASN A 127 -35.45 3.85 13.12
CA ASN A 127 -35.79 3.20 11.85
C ASN A 127 -34.52 2.77 11.10
N PRO A 128 -34.05 1.51 11.30
CA PRO A 128 -32.82 1.00 10.68
C PRO A 128 -32.79 1.05 9.15
N LYS A 129 -33.95 1.15 8.49
CA LYS A 129 -34.08 1.32 7.02
C LYS A 129 -33.57 2.68 6.50
N LEU A 130 -33.49 3.69 7.36
CA LEU A 130 -33.00 5.02 7.01
C LEU A 130 -31.47 5.13 7.10
N ARG A 131 -30.79 4.05 7.48
CA ARG A 131 -29.33 4.01 7.55
C ARG A 131 -28.77 3.97 6.13
N PRO A 132 -27.79 4.82 5.79
CA PRO A 132 -27.11 4.69 4.51
C PRO A 132 -26.42 3.33 4.44
N ASP A 133 -26.47 2.69 3.28
CA ASP A 133 -25.77 1.43 3.05
C ASP A 133 -24.26 1.69 2.98
N VAL A 134 -23.53 1.14 3.94
CA VAL A 134 -22.08 1.34 4.09
C VAL A 134 -21.29 0.43 3.15
N SER A 135 -21.95 -0.56 2.52
CA SER A 135 -21.28 -1.53 1.64
C SER A 135 -20.73 -0.93 0.34
N VAL A 136 -21.19 0.27 -0.06
CA VAL A 136 -20.84 0.91 -1.35
C VAL A 136 -19.59 1.81 -1.25
N GLY A 137 -18.93 1.88 -0.09
CA GLY A 137 -17.90 2.90 0.19
C GLY A 137 -16.43 2.50 -0.05
N TYR A 138 -16.12 1.26 -0.42
CA TYR A 138 -14.73 0.76 -0.44
C TYR A 138 -14.21 0.31 -1.82
N ASP A 139 -14.87 0.68 -2.91
CA ASP A 139 -14.46 0.33 -4.28
C ASP A 139 -14.09 1.55 -5.15
N LEU A 140 -13.91 2.74 -4.58
CA LEU A 140 -13.63 3.99 -5.33
C LEU A 140 -12.30 4.68 -4.97
N ASP A 141 -11.37 3.97 -4.35
CA ASP A 141 -9.99 4.42 -4.16
C ASP A 141 -9.01 3.30 -4.55
N ASP A 142 -8.94 2.99 -5.85
CA ASP A 142 -7.75 2.44 -6.53
C ASP A 142 -7.61 3.07 -7.93
#